data_AF-A0A543Q619-F1
#
_entry.id   AF-A0A543Q619-F1
#
_cell.length_a   1.000
_cell.length_b   1.000
_cell.length_c   1.000
_cell.angle_alpha   90.00
_cell.angle_beta   90.00
_cell.angle_gamma   90.00
#
_symmetry.space_group_name_H-M   'P 1'
#
loop_
_entity.id
_entity.type
_entity.pdbx_description
1 polymer ?
#
loop_
_entity_poly.entity_id
_entity_poly.type
_entity_poly.pdbx_seq_one_letter_code
_entity_poly.pdbx_strand_id
1 'polypeptide(L)'
;MRIRRVVLDVDKAFAQPSLSDIAAAIDRVRGVEGFKISVEEVDQETVGTLINVEGDNIDLEGLLQAIEHAGAAVHGIEELVVGAAIPLSVAVLFPRLIYLPLVAANMTLMGVGLTLGLWVQGARWKWALGLMGIGDILALLGYKVGLS
;
A
#
# COMPACT_ATOMS: atom_id res chain seq x y z
N MET A 1 -25.79 -21.90 -4.87
CA MET A 1 -25.15 -20.58 -4.73
C MET A 1 -23.88 -20.62 -5.56
N ARG A 2 -23.62 -19.64 -6.45
CA ARG A 2 -22.42 -19.67 -7.32
C ARG A 2 -21.23 -19.09 -6.57
N ILE A 3 -20.38 -19.95 -6.01
CA ILE A 3 -19.19 -19.55 -5.25
C ILE A 3 -18.05 -19.23 -6.21
N ARG A 4 -17.44 -18.05 -6.04
CA ARG A 4 -16.39 -17.52 -6.92
C ARG A 4 -15.03 -17.43 -6.22
N ARG A 5 -15.03 -17.13 -4.93
CA ARG A 5 -13.84 -17.12 -4.08
C ARG A 5 -14.21 -17.53 -2.66
N VAL A 6 -13.30 -18.24 -2.02
CA VAL A 6 -13.36 -18.50 -0.58
C VAL A 6 -11.97 -18.30 0.03
N VAL A 7 -11.92 -17.69 1.21
CA VAL A 7 -10.71 -17.60 2.03
C VAL A 7 -10.94 -18.41 3.28
N LEU A 8 -10.03 -19.34 3.56
CA LEU A 8 -10.10 -20.27 4.67
C LEU A 8 -8.93 -20.02 5.62
N ASP A 9 -9.24 -19.99 6.92
CA ASP A 9 -8.27 -20.13 7.99
C ASP A 9 -8.06 -21.62 8.26
N VAL A 10 -6.83 -22.09 8.06
CA VAL A 10 -6.47 -23.51 8.06
C VAL A 10 -5.19 -23.72 8.86
N ASP A 11 -5.29 -24.56 9.88
CA ASP A 11 -4.14 -25.04 10.64
C ASP A 11 -3.64 -26.36 10.08
N LYS A 12 -2.32 -26.54 10.08
CA LYS A 12 -1.71 -27.84 9.85
C LYS A 12 -0.68 -28.13 10.93
N ALA A 13 -0.41 -29.42 11.19
CA ALA A 13 0.73 -29.76 12.02
C ALA A 13 2.04 -29.34 11.34
N PHE A 14 3.06 -29.05 12.15
CA PHE A 14 4.37 -28.64 11.65
C PHE A 14 5.00 -29.72 10.75
N ALA A 15 4.85 -30.99 11.13
CA ALA A 15 5.47 -32.13 10.45
C ALA A 15 4.81 -32.48 9.10
N GLN A 16 3.51 -32.77 9.09
CA GLN A 16 2.72 -33.11 7.91
C GLN A 16 1.25 -32.72 8.12
N PRO A 17 0.48 -32.42 7.07
CA PRO A 17 0.87 -32.39 5.65
C PRO A 17 1.81 -31.25 5.26
N SER A 18 2.47 -31.37 4.11
CA SER A 18 3.18 -30.23 3.50
C SER A 18 2.19 -29.30 2.79
N LEU A 19 2.60 -28.06 2.52
CA LEU A 19 1.77 -27.13 1.73
C LEU A 19 1.47 -27.69 0.33
N SER A 20 2.39 -28.50 -0.22
CA SER A 20 2.21 -29.15 -1.53
C SER A 20 1.16 -30.25 -1.49
N ASP A 21 1.04 -30.99 -0.38
CA ASP A 21 0.02 -32.02 -0.22
C ASP A 21 -1.38 -31.38 -0.13
N ILE A 22 -1.50 -30.30 0.66
CA ILE A 22 -2.73 -29.50 0.75
C ILE A 22 -3.07 -28.91 -0.63
N ALA A 23 -2.08 -28.35 -1.33
CA ALA A 23 -2.25 -27.81 -2.67
C ALA A 23 -2.77 -28.86 -3.66
N ALA A 24 -2.18 -30.08 -3.64
CA ALA A 24 -2.61 -31.18 -4.50
C ALA A 24 -4.03 -31.67 -4.19
N ALA A 25 -4.48 -31.55 -2.93
CA ALA A 25 -5.85 -31.86 -2.55
C ALA A 25 -6.84 -30.80 -3.09
N ILE A 26 -6.51 -29.51 -2.95
CA ILE A 26 -7.33 -28.39 -3.42
C ILE A 26 -7.45 -28.39 -4.95
N ASP A 27 -6.37 -28.66 -5.68
CA ASP A 27 -6.33 -28.64 -7.15
C ASP A 27 -7.32 -29.63 -7.81
N ARG A 28 -7.71 -30.69 -7.08
CA ARG A 28 -8.66 -31.71 -7.55
C ARG A 28 -10.11 -31.36 -7.30
N VAL A 29 -10.39 -30.28 -6.58
CA VAL A 29 -11.74 -29.88 -6.21
C VAL A 29 -12.44 -29.24 -7.41
N ARG A 30 -13.70 -29.62 -7.63
CA ARG A 30 -14.50 -29.12 -8.74
C ARG A 30 -14.73 -27.61 -8.62
N GLY A 31 -14.49 -26.90 -9.73
CA GLY A 31 -14.73 -25.46 -9.82
C GLY A 31 -13.57 -24.60 -9.31
N VAL A 32 -12.47 -25.20 -8.84
CA VAL A 32 -11.22 -24.47 -8.54
C VAL A 32 -10.50 -24.15 -9.84
N GLU A 33 -10.12 -22.89 -10.04
CA GLU A 33 -9.31 -22.42 -11.18
C GLU A 33 -7.89 -22.03 -10.73
N GLY A 34 -7.75 -21.56 -9.49
CA GLY A 34 -6.47 -21.21 -8.91
C GLY A 34 -6.60 -20.94 -7.41
N PHE A 35 -5.48 -21.04 -6.69
CA PHE A 35 -5.45 -20.78 -5.27
C PHE A 35 -4.08 -20.30 -4.81
N LYS A 36 -4.04 -19.71 -3.63
CA LYS A 36 -2.83 -19.28 -2.94
C LYS A 36 -2.90 -19.76 -1.49
N ILE A 37 -1.83 -20.39 -1.04
CA ILE A 37 -1.63 -20.73 0.38
C ILE A 37 -0.57 -19.78 0.93
N SER A 38 -0.88 -19.08 2.02
CA SER A 38 0.05 -18.18 2.71
C SER A 38 0.22 -18.66 4.14
N VAL A 39 1.45 -18.69 4.65
CA VAL A 39 1.71 -18.97 6.07
C VAL A 39 1.54 -17.66 6.84
N GLU A 40 0.70 -17.68 7.87
CA GLU A 40 0.45 -16.51 8.72
C GLU A 40 1.22 -16.61 10.04
N GLU A 41 1.10 -17.74 10.72
CA GLU A 41 1.73 -18.00 12.01
C GLU A 41 2.41 -19.37 12.04
N VAL A 42 3.49 -19.47 12.81
CA VAL A 42 4.25 -20.70 13.01
C VAL A 42 4.50 -20.86 14.50
N ASP A 43 3.89 -21.88 15.09
CA ASP A 43 4.06 -22.28 16.48
C ASP A 43 4.95 -23.53 16.58
N GLN A 44 5.14 -24.04 17.81
CA GLN A 44 5.96 -25.22 18.06
C GLN A 44 5.42 -26.47 17.37
N GLU A 45 4.10 -26.64 17.30
CA GLU A 45 3.47 -27.87 16.78
C GLU A 45 2.55 -27.60 15.58
N THR A 46 2.15 -26.34 15.35
CA THR A 46 1.15 -25.94 14.35
C THR A 46 1.69 -24.85 13.42
N VAL A 47 1.13 -24.79 12.22
CA VAL A 47 1.36 -23.74 11.24
C VAL A 47 -0.01 -23.26 10.79
N GLY A 48 -0.33 -22.02 11.11
CA GLY A 48 -1.54 -21.33 10.66
C GLY A 48 -1.35 -20.83 9.23
N THR A 49 -2.34 -21.12 8.39
CA THR A 49 -2.30 -20.77 6.96
C THR A 49 -3.60 -20.15 6.49
N LEU A 50 -3.46 -19.13 5.64
CA LEU A 50 -4.58 -18.52 4.94
C LEU A 50 -4.62 -19.04 3.50
N ILE A 51 -5.70 -19.72 3.16
CA ILE A 51 -5.90 -20.32 1.83
C ILE A 51 -6.96 -19.54 1.07
N ASN A 52 -6.56 -18.87 0.00
CA ASN A 52 -7.47 -18.16 -0.89
C ASN A 52 -7.68 -18.98 -2.15
N VAL A 53 -8.91 -19.41 -2.40
CA VAL A 53 -9.28 -20.24 -3.55
C VAL A 53 -10.23 -19.46 -4.44
N GLU A 54 -9.91 -19.39 -5.74
CA GLU A 54 -10.72 -18.74 -6.77
C GLU A 54 -11.13 -19.74 -7.86
N GLY A 55 -12.31 -19.51 -8.43
CA GLY A 55 -12.77 -20.26 -9.59
C GLY A 55 -14.24 -20.04 -9.89
N ASP A 56 -14.88 -21.05 -10.48
CA ASP A 56 -16.27 -21.01 -10.89
C ASP A 56 -17.11 -22.10 -10.24
N ASN A 57 -18.10 -21.68 -9.44
CA ASN A 57 -19.03 -22.54 -8.73
C ASN A 57 -18.30 -23.62 -7.90
N ILE A 58 -17.35 -23.15 -7.09
CA ILE A 58 -16.50 -23.98 -6.23
C ILE A 58 -17.37 -24.89 -5.35
N ASP A 59 -17.04 -26.19 -5.35
CA ASP A 59 -17.64 -27.18 -4.45
C ASP A 59 -17.07 -26.99 -3.04
N LEU A 60 -17.72 -26.14 -2.23
CA LEU A 60 -17.23 -25.77 -0.90
C LEU A 60 -17.12 -26.97 0.05
N GLU A 61 -18.12 -27.86 0.08
CA GLU A 61 -18.07 -29.05 0.94
C GLU A 61 -16.93 -29.98 0.50
N GLY A 62 -16.77 -30.20 -0.81
CA GLY A 62 -15.66 -30.97 -1.35
C GLY A 62 -14.29 -30.34 -1.04
N LEU A 63 -14.21 -29.00 -1.03
CA LEU A 63 -12.99 -28.27 -0.68
C LEU A 63 -12.60 -28.48 0.78
N LEU A 64 -13.55 -28.31 1.71
CA LEU A 64 -13.32 -28.50 3.14
C LEU A 64 -12.86 -29.94 3.43
N GLN A 65 -13.58 -30.92 2.87
CA GLN A 65 -13.22 -32.34 3.01
C GLN A 65 -11.85 -32.66 2.39
N ALA A 66 -11.49 -32.06 1.26
CA ALA A 66 -10.19 -32.30 0.64
C ALA A 66 -9.04 -31.81 1.53
N ILE A 67 -9.20 -30.66 2.17
CA ILE A 67 -8.21 -30.10 3.11
C ILE A 67 -8.12 -30.95 4.38
N GLU A 68 -9.28 -31.33 4.94
CA GLU A 68 -9.35 -32.20 6.12
C GLU A 68 -8.73 -33.58 5.87
N HIS A 69 -9.02 -34.21 4.73
CA HIS A 69 -8.43 -35.48 4.34
C HIS A 69 -6.93 -35.40 4.06
N ALA A 70 -6.40 -34.23 3.71
CA ALA A 70 -4.95 -34.02 3.62
C ALA A 70 -4.28 -33.99 5.00
N GLY A 71 -5.03 -33.88 6.10
CA GLY A 71 -4.52 -33.82 7.47
C GLY A 71 -4.34 -32.39 8.00
N ALA A 72 -4.96 -31.40 7.36
CA ALA A 72 -5.07 -30.04 7.88
C ALA A 72 -6.46 -29.80 8.49
N ALA A 73 -6.58 -28.91 9.45
CA ALA A 73 -7.84 -28.56 10.11
C ALA A 73 -8.32 -27.21 9.60
N VAL A 74 -9.55 -27.14 9.07
CA VAL A 74 -10.16 -25.86 8.72
C VAL A 74 -10.76 -25.26 9.98
N HIS A 75 -10.26 -24.10 10.41
CA HIS A 75 -10.78 -23.39 11.56
C HIS A 75 -12.04 -22.59 11.19
N GLY A 76 -12.04 -21.96 10.01
CA GLY A 76 -13.16 -21.14 9.58
C GLY A 76 -13.07 -20.62 8.15
N ILE A 77 -14.17 -19.98 7.73
CA ILE A 77 -14.26 -19.23 6.48
C ILE A 77 -14.14 -17.75 6.81
N GLU A 78 -13.05 -17.13 6.36
CA GLU A 78 -12.76 -15.71 6.59
C GLU A 78 -13.45 -14.81 5.56
N GLU A 79 -13.53 -15.25 4.30
CA GLU A 79 -14.18 -14.51 3.22
C GLU A 79 -14.94 -15.47 2.31
N LEU A 80 -16.15 -15.09 1.89
CA LEU A 80 -16.92 -15.81 0.89
C LEU A 80 -17.46 -14.84 -0.16
N VAL A 81 -17.09 -15.08 -1.43
CA VAL A 81 -17.56 -14.29 -2.57
C VAL A 81 -18.45 -15.15 -3.45
N VAL A 82 -19.66 -14.66 -3.70
CA VAL A 82 -20.65 -15.35 -4.53
C VAL A 82 -21.29 -14.42 -5.55
N GLY A 83 -21.79 -15.02 -6.63
CA GLY A 83 -22.53 -14.31 -7.67
C GLY A 83 -21.88 -14.44 -9.04
N ALA A 84 -22.29 -13.57 -9.96
CA ALA A 84 -21.83 -13.59 -11.35
C ALA A 84 -20.47 -12.89 -11.55
N ALA A 85 -20.06 -12.05 -10.61
CA ALA A 85 -18.82 -11.28 -10.66
C ALA A 85 -18.18 -11.22 -9.27
N ILE A 86 -16.86 -11.07 -9.25
CA ILE A 86 -16.09 -10.86 -8.03
C ILE A 86 -16.11 -9.36 -7.71
N PRO A 87 -16.63 -8.92 -6.56
CA PRO A 87 -16.60 -7.52 -6.15
C PRO A 87 -15.16 -7.07 -5.92
N LEU A 88 -14.83 -5.86 -6.38
CA LEU A 88 -13.50 -5.30 -6.19
C LEU A 88 -13.33 -4.83 -4.74
N SER A 89 -12.49 -5.52 -3.98
CA SER A 89 -12.10 -5.09 -2.63
C SER A 89 -11.18 -3.86 -2.73
N VAL A 90 -11.65 -2.73 -2.22
CA VAL A 90 -11.05 -1.39 -2.38
C VAL A 90 -9.59 -1.28 -1.89
N ALA A 91 -9.11 -2.22 -1.05
CA ALA A 91 -7.77 -2.21 -0.47
C ALA A 91 -6.62 -2.27 -1.50
N VAL A 92 -6.82 -2.84 -2.69
CA VAL A 92 -5.75 -3.04 -3.69
C VAL A 92 -5.40 -1.76 -4.48
N LEU A 93 -6.21 -0.70 -4.37
CA LEU A 93 -6.00 0.53 -5.15
C LEU A 93 -5.07 1.57 -4.49
N PHE A 94 -4.54 1.30 -3.29
CA PHE A 94 -4.06 2.36 -2.40
C PHE A 94 -2.57 2.73 -2.30
N PRO A 95 -1.60 2.17 -3.06
CA PRO A 95 -0.26 2.78 -3.10
C PRO A 95 -0.12 3.90 -4.13
N ARG A 96 -0.78 3.78 -5.30
CA ARG A 96 -0.53 4.68 -6.45
C ARG A 96 -1.41 5.92 -6.51
N LEU A 97 -2.68 5.85 -6.10
CA LEU A 97 -3.60 6.98 -6.21
C LEU A 97 -3.33 8.11 -5.20
N ILE A 98 -2.74 7.82 -4.03
CA ILE A 98 -2.40 8.85 -3.03
C ILE A 98 -1.06 9.53 -3.35
N TYR A 99 -0.10 8.79 -3.91
CA TYR A 99 1.25 9.32 -4.13
C TYR A 99 1.27 10.49 -5.12
N LEU A 100 0.47 10.42 -6.19
CA LEU A 100 0.46 11.45 -7.24
C LEU A 100 -0.01 12.84 -6.73
N PRO A 101 -1.14 12.98 -6.01
CA PRO A 101 -1.52 14.28 -5.44
C PRO A 101 -0.55 14.77 -4.37
N LEU A 102 0.07 13.87 -3.59
CA LEU A 102 1.07 14.25 -2.58
C LEU A 102 2.35 14.81 -3.22
N VAL A 103 2.84 14.16 -4.28
CA VAL A 103 3.98 14.64 -5.06
C VAL A 103 3.66 15.99 -5.72
N ALA A 104 2.46 16.14 -6.29
CA ALA A 104 2.02 17.40 -6.89
C ALA A 104 1.96 18.54 -5.85
N ALA A 105 1.42 18.27 -4.66
CA ALA A 105 1.39 19.24 -3.56
C ALA A 105 2.82 19.64 -3.12
N ASN A 106 3.73 18.67 -3.00
CA ASN A 106 5.11 18.95 -2.60
C ASN A 106 5.88 19.75 -3.66
N MET A 107 5.71 19.44 -4.95
CA MET A 107 6.29 20.22 -6.04
C MET A 107 5.74 21.66 -6.08
N THR A 108 4.44 21.83 -5.78
CA THR A 108 3.82 23.16 -5.71
C THR A 108 4.40 23.97 -4.57
N LEU A 109 4.54 23.39 -3.38
CA LEU A 109 5.18 24.04 -2.23
C LEU A 109 6.64 24.41 -2.52
N MET A 110 7.39 23.53 -3.18
CA MET A 110 8.77 23.81 -3.56
C MET A 110 8.86 24.99 -4.56
N GLY A 111 7.97 25.04 -5.54
CA GLY A 111 7.88 26.16 -6.49
C GLY A 111 7.53 27.49 -5.83
N VAL A 112 6.58 27.48 -4.88
CA VAL A 112 6.22 28.65 -4.07
C VAL A 112 7.41 29.09 -3.20
N GLY A 113 8.11 28.14 -2.57
CA GLY A 113 9.30 28.44 -1.76
C GLY A 113 10.43 29.08 -2.57
N LEU A 114 10.71 28.57 -3.77
CA LEU A 114 11.72 29.13 -4.67
C LEU A 114 11.37 30.54 -5.15
N THR A 115 10.11 30.78 -5.54
CA THR A 115 9.66 32.11 -6.01
C THR A 115 9.67 33.15 -4.89
N LEU A 116 9.23 32.78 -3.69
CA LEU A 116 9.34 33.65 -2.50
C LEU A 116 10.79 33.92 -2.12
N GLY A 117 11.66 32.90 -2.16
CA GLY A 117 13.08 33.07 -1.87
C GLY A 117 13.77 34.05 -2.82
N LEU A 118 13.52 33.93 -4.13
CA LEU A 118 14.02 34.86 -5.15
C LEU A 118 13.46 36.27 -4.97
N TRP A 119 12.18 36.39 -4.62
CA TRP A 119 11.56 37.69 -4.35
C TRP A 119 12.18 38.38 -3.13
N VAL A 120 12.37 37.66 -2.02
CA VAL A 120 13.01 38.20 -0.80
C VAL A 120 14.46 38.61 -1.07
N GLN A 121 15.24 37.80 -1.80
CA GLN A 121 16.60 38.19 -2.17
C GLN A 121 16.60 39.43 -3.07
N GLY A 122 15.77 39.46 -4.11
CA GLY A 122 15.64 40.61 -5.01
C GLY A 122 15.19 41.88 -4.29
N ALA A 123 14.26 41.77 -3.34
CA ALA A 123 13.82 42.88 -2.49
C ALA A 123 14.96 43.37 -1.58
N ARG A 124 15.73 42.47 -0.95
CA ARG A 124 16.91 42.83 -0.15
C ARG A 124 17.93 43.63 -0.96
N TRP A 125 18.20 43.25 -2.20
CA TRP A 125 19.12 43.99 -3.07
C TRP A 125 18.58 45.37 -3.46
N LYS A 126 17.27 45.51 -3.69
CA LYS A 126 16.64 46.82 -3.96
C LYS A 126 16.74 47.77 -2.76
N TRP A 127 16.51 47.28 -1.54
CA TRP A 127 16.72 48.07 -0.32
C TRP A 127 18.18 48.44 -0.12
N ALA A 128 19.12 47.51 -0.35
CA ALA A 128 20.56 47.78 -0.25
C ALA A 128 21.04 48.84 -1.25
N LEU A 129 20.60 48.75 -2.52
CA LEU A 129 20.90 49.74 -3.56
C LEU A 129 20.26 51.11 -3.25
N GLY A 130 19.03 51.11 -2.72
CA GLY A 130 18.37 52.34 -2.26
C GLY A 130 19.12 53.02 -1.12
N LEU A 131 19.58 52.26 -0.13
CA LEU A 131 20.41 52.76 0.98
C LEU A 131 21.78 53.28 0.49
N MET A 132 22.42 52.59 -0.44
CA MET A 132 23.67 53.06 -1.07
C MET A 132 23.46 54.38 -1.83
N GLY A 133 22.41 54.49 -2.65
CA GLY A 133 22.11 55.72 -3.39
C GLY A 133 21.78 56.91 -2.48
N ILE A 134 21.08 56.67 -1.36
CA ILE A 134 20.86 57.71 -0.33
C ILE A 134 22.19 58.13 0.31
N GLY A 135 23.07 57.18 0.62
CA GLY A 135 24.41 57.45 1.14
C GLY A 135 25.25 58.32 0.18
N ASP A 136 25.23 58.00 -1.11
CA ASP A 136 25.95 58.76 -2.14
C ASP A 136 25.40 60.19 -2.31
N ILE A 137 24.08 60.37 -2.26
CA ILE A 137 23.44 61.70 -2.33
C ILE A 137 23.79 62.53 -1.08
N LEU A 138 23.74 61.92 0.11
CA LEU A 138 24.10 62.60 1.35
C LEU A 138 25.59 62.99 1.37
N ALA A 139 26.47 62.14 0.84
CA ALA A 139 27.88 62.46 0.68
C ALA A 139 28.11 63.63 -0.29
N LEU A 140 27.35 63.70 -1.39
CA LEU A 140 27.41 64.80 -2.37
C LEU A 140 26.96 66.14 -1.79
N LEU A 141 26.03 66.11 -0.83
CA LEU A 141 25.54 67.29 -0.09
C LEU A 141 26.45 67.67 1.09
N GLY A 142 27.61 67.01 1.25
CA GLY A 142 28.61 67.33 2.29
C GLY A 142 28.30 66.75 3.67
N TYR A 143 27.26 65.92 3.79
CA TYR A 143 26.99 65.20 5.04
C TYR A 143 27.93 63.99 5.15
N LYS A 144 28.78 63.97 6.18
CA LYS A 144 29.71 62.88 6.44
C LYS A 144 28.93 61.69 7.05
N VAL A 145 28.39 60.81 6.21
CA VAL A 145 27.72 59.58 6.68
C VAL A 145 28.79 58.54 6.98
N GLY A 146 29.32 58.58 8.21
CA GLY A 146 30.08 57.46 8.78
C GLY A 146 29.12 56.54 9.51
N LEU A 147 28.86 55.35 8.97
CA LEU A 147 28.32 54.24 9.75
C LEU A 147 29.48 53.64 10.55
N SER A 148 29.51 53.90 11.86
CA SER A 148 30.13 52.97 12.82
C SER A 148 29.22 51.78 13.04
#